data_AF-A0A1G2XJB9-F1
#
_entry.id   AF-A0A1G2XJB9-F1
#
_cell.length_a   1.000
_cell.length_b   1.000
_cell.length_c   1.000
_cell.angle_alpha   90.00
_cell.angle_beta   90.00
_cell.angle_gamma   90.00
#
_symmetry.space_group_name_H-M   'P 1'
#
loop_
_entity.id
_entity.type
_entity.pdbx_description
1 polymer ?
#
loop_
_entity_poly.entity_id
_entity_poly.type
_entity_poly.pdbx_seq_one_letter_code
_entity_poly.pdbx_strand_id
1 'polypeptide(L)'
;MGIFAAALIAVITGMVTFSPGIPISKAADIDAKKLYMTHCKTCHGEDGKPTDLGIGLEARDFTDAAWQAKATDEQIIKQINDGTPEKMMPFKEKLTPDEVKALVPVVRSFGKK
;
A
#
# COMPACT_ATOMS: atom_id res chain seq x y z
N MET A 1 -30.45 -50.43 51.26
CA MET A 1 -29.78 -51.65 50.76
C MET A 1 -29.82 -51.60 49.23
N GLY A 2 -28.75 -51.57 48.46
CA GLY A 2 -27.34 -51.71 48.78
C GLY A 2 -26.41 -51.30 47.62
N ILE A 3 -25.19 -50.93 48.03
CA ILE A 3 -23.86 -51.26 47.47
C ILE A 3 -23.58 -51.15 45.96
N PHE A 4 -22.91 -50.04 45.62
CA PHE A 4 -21.64 -49.88 44.89
C PHE A 4 -21.07 -51.05 44.06
N ALA A 5 -20.75 -50.74 42.79
CA ALA A 5 -19.50 -51.19 42.16
C ALA A 5 -19.01 -50.11 41.17
N ALA A 6 -17.79 -49.64 41.41
CA ALA A 6 -17.07 -48.66 40.62
C ALA A 6 -16.25 -49.33 39.50
N ALA A 7 -16.07 -48.64 38.37
CA ALA A 7 -14.92 -48.78 37.48
C ALA A 7 -14.84 -47.48 36.64
N LEU A 8 -14.01 -46.52 37.04
CA LEU A 8 -12.68 -46.27 36.46
C LEU A 8 -12.71 -46.03 34.95
N ILE A 9 -12.77 -44.76 34.54
CA ILE A 9 -12.10 -44.30 33.32
C ILE A 9 -11.31 -43.03 33.66
N ALA A 10 -10.06 -43.09 33.22
CA ALA A 10 -8.94 -42.23 33.50
C ALA A 10 -9.17 -40.73 33.30
N VAL A 11 -8.51 -39.97 34.17
CA VAL A 11 -8.11 -38.59 33.97
C VAL A 11 -7.30 -38.48 32.67
N ILE A 12 -7.73 -37.61 31.75
CA ILE A 12 -6.79 -36.98 30.82
C ILE A 12 -6.98 -35.48 30.92
N THR A 13 -6.03 -34.88 31.61
CA THR A 13 -5.65 -33.48 31.59
C THR A 13 -5.72 -32.91 30.18
N GLY A 14 -6.48 -31.83 30.03
CA GLY A 14 -6.59 -31.14 28.74
C GLY A 14 -7.49 -29.92 28.83
N MET A 15 -7.14 -28.97 29.70
CA MET A 15 -7.58 -27.58 29.50
C MET A 15 -6.96 -27.10 28.19
N VAL A 16 -7.61 -27.38 27.07
CA VAL A 16 -7.33 -26.67 25.82
C VAL A 16 -8.05 -25.34 25.98
N THR A 17 -7.35 -24.37 26.54
CA THR A 17 -7.76 -22.98 26.52
C THR A 17 -7.98 -22.63 25.05
N PHE A 18 -9.25 -22.52 24.65
CA PHE A 18 -9.63 -21.89 23.40
C PHE A 18 -9.24 -20.41 23.53
N SER A 19 -7.98 -20.11 23.23
CA SER A 19 -7.59 -18.74 22.91
C SER A 19 -8.35 -18.39 21.64
N PRO A 20 -9.29 -17.43 21.66
CA PRO A 20 -9.66 -16.79 20.41
C PRO A 20 -8.37 -16.16 19.92
N GLY A 21 -7.79 -16.74 18.87
CA GLY A 21 -6.66 -16.16 18.18
C GLY A 21 -7.00 -14.70 17.93
N ILE A 22 -6.18 -13.82 18.48
CA ILE A 22 -6.18 -12.39 18.17
C ILE A 22 -6.25 -12.32 16.64
N PRO A 23 -7.29 -11.72 16.02
CA PRO A 23 -7.24 -11.50 14.59
C PRO A 23 -5.99 -10.66 14.35
N ILE A 24 -4.98 -11.27 13.75
CA ILE A 24 -3.82 -10.58 13.20
C ILE A 24 -4.43 -9.52 12.31
N SER A 25 -4.28 -8.27 12.73
CA SER A 25 -4.85 -7.10 12.06
C SER A 25 -4.69 -7.29 10.57
N LYS A 26 -5.81 -7.41 9.85
CA LYS A 26 -5.83 -7.31 8.39
C LYS A 26 -5.11 -5.99 8.12
N ALA A 27 -3.90 -6.04 7.56
CA ALA A 27 -3.23 -4.83 7.10
C ALA A 27 -4.28 -4.07 6.30
N ALA A 28 -4.62 -2.85 6.72
CA ALA A 28 -5.65 -2.07 6.07
C ALA A 28 -5.33 -2.05 4.57
N ASP A 29 -6.24 -2.54 3.74
CA ASP A 29 -6.04 -2.64 2.30
C ASP A 29 -5.69 -1.22 1.78
N ILE A 30 -4.44 -0.98 1.36
CA ILE A 30 -3.98 0.35 0.92
C ILE A 30 -4.64 0.66 -0.42
N ASP A 31 -5.56 1.63 -0.44
CA ASP A 31 -6.18 2.11 -1.68
C ASP A 31 -5.24 3.09 -2.40
N ALA A 32 -4.28 2.53 -3.13
CA ALA A 32 -3.29 3.29 -3.89
C ALA A 32 -3.90 4.22 -4.92
N LYS A 33 -5.03 3.82 -5.54
CA LYS A 33 -5.73 4.66 -6.51
C LYS A 33 -6.30 5.88 -5.81
N LYS A 34 -6.97 5.72 -4.67
CA LYS A 34 -7.48 6.85 -3.88
C LYS A 34 -6.36 7.77 -3.41
N LEU A 35 -5.22 7.23 -2.99
CA LEU A 35 -4.05 8.04 -2.63
C LEU A 35 -3.56 8.88 -3.82
N TYR A 36 -3.41 8.27 -4.99
CA TYR A 36 -3.01 8.99 -6.21
C TYR A 36 -4.01 10.10 -6.57
N MET A 37 -5.31 9.80 -6.49
CA MET A 37 -6.37 10.75 -6.81
C MET A 37 -6.44 11.92 -5.82
N THR A 38 -6.02 11.68 -4.58
CA THR A 38 -6.04 12.68 -3.49
C THR A 38 -4.78 13.55 -3.52
N HIS A 39 -3.62 12.97 -3.83
CA HIS A 39 -2.32 13.63 -3.62
C HIS A 39 -1.58 13.97 -4.92
N CYS A 40 -1.82 13.25 -6.01
CA CYS A 40 -0.98 13.29 -7.22
C CYS A 40 -1.72 13.88 -8.44
N LYS A 41 -3.02 13.55 -8.58
CA LYS A 41 -3.87 13.92 -9.71
C LYS A 41 -3.75 15.40 -10.12
N THR A 42 -3.71 16.31 -9.16
CA THR A 42 -3.73 17.76 -9.42
C THR A 42 -2.62 18.20 -10.37
N CYS A 43 -1.46 17.55 -10.32
CA CYS A 43 -0.34 17.82 -11.23
C CYS A 43 -0.17 16.73 -12.29
N HIS A 44 -0.44 15.46 -11.97
CA HIS A 44 -0.13 14.31 -12.84
C HIS A 44 -1.32 13.78 -13.66
N GLY A 45 -2.49 14.40 -13.53
CA GLY A 45 -3.72 14.00 -14.23
C GLY A 45 -4.34 12.70 -13.69
N GLU A 46 -5.55 12.38 -14.12
CA GLU A 46 -6.21 11.09 -13.80
C GLU A 46 -5.79 9.97 -14.75
N ASP A 47 -5.33 10.35 -15.94
CA ASP A 47 -4.93 9.48 -17.04
C ASP A 47 -3.40 9.33 -17.14
N GLY A 48 -2.65 9.89 -16.18
CA GLY A 48 -1.20 9.88 -16.14
C GLY A 48 -0.53 10.94 -17.02
N LYS A 49 -1.32 11.81 -17.67
CA LYS A 49 -0.81 12.98 -18.40
C LYS A 49 -0.79 14.19 -17.48
N PRO A 50 0.30 14.97 -17.46
CA PRO A 50 0.39 16.14 -16.58
C PRO A 50 -0.69 17.15 -16.94
N THR A 51 -1.27 17.77 -15.90
CA THR A 51 -2.18 18.91 -16.05
C THR A 51 -1.40 20.16 -16.46
N ASP A 52 -2.08 21.26 -16.81
CA ASP A 52 -1.38 22.53 -17.10
C ASP A 52 -0.46 22.99 -15.96
N LEU A 53 -0.88 22.77 -14.71
CA LEU A 53 -0.03 23.00 -13.53
C LEU A 53 1.18 22.07 -13.53
N GLY A 54 0.97 20.77 -13.78
CA GLY A 54 2.06 19.80 -13.89
C GLY A 54 3.05 20.16 -14.98
N ILE A 55 2.57 20.56 -16.16
CA ILE A 55 3.41 20.99 -17.28
C ILE A 55 4.26 22.21 -16.88
N GLY A 56 3.66 23.21 -16.21
CA GLY A 56 4.38 24.38 -15.71
C GLY A 56 5.47 24.05 -14.67
N LEU A 57 5.32 22.93 -13.95
CA LEU A 57 6.28 22.41 -12.99
C LEU A 57 7.18 21.30 -13.57
N GLU A 58 7.13 21.10 -14.90
CA GLU A 58 7.92 20.12 -15.65
C GLU A 58 7.66 18.65 -15.21
N ALA A 59 6.43 18.36 -14.79
CA ALA A 59 5.97 17.00 -14.51
C ALA A 59 6.03 16.13 -15.77
N ARG A 60 6.43 14.87 -15.57
CA ARG A 60 6.56 13.89 -16.66
C ARG A 60 5.18 13.34 -17.06
N ASP A 61 5.05 12.99 -18.35
CA ASP A 61 3.97 12.15 -18.85
C ASP A 61 4.24 10.68 -18.51
N PHE A 62 3.39 10.09 -17.66
CA PHE A 62 3.51 8.69 -17.26
C PHE A 62 3.04 7.72 -18.35
N THR A 63 2.42 8.21 -19.41
CA THR A 63 2.06 7.40 -20.60
C THR A 63 3.24 7.25 -21.57
N ASP A 64 4.35 7.96 -21.35
CA ASP A 64 5.56 7.85 -22.17
C ASP A 64 6.29 6.51 -21.91
N ALA A 65 6.28 5.63 -22.92
CA ALA A 65 6.91 4.31 -22.83
C ALA A 65 8.44 4.36 -22.67
N ALA A 66 9.11 5.36 -23.27
CA ALA A 66 10.55 5.51 -23.17
C ALA A 66 10.99 5.95 -21.77
N TRP A 67 10.20 6.81 -21.12
CA TRP A 67 10.39 7.16 -19.72
C TRP A 67 10.11 5.96 -18.81
N GLN A 68 9.00 5.25 -19.02
CA GLN A 68 8.65 4.07 -18.22
C GLN A 68 9.74 2.99 -18.27
N ALA A 69 10.34 2.76 -19.44
CA ALA A 69 11.43 1.80 -19.63
C ALA A 69 12.74 2.21 -18.92
N LYS A 70 12.98 3.52 -18.73
CA LYS A 70 14.22 4.05 -18.13
C LYS A 70 14.11 4.28 -16.64
N ALA A 71 12.93 4.70 -16.16
CA ALA A 71 12.70 4.97 -14.75
C ALA A 71 12.67 3.65 -13.98
N THR A 72 13.36 3.58 -12.84
CA THR A 72 13.27 2.44 -11.92
C THR A 72 12.21 2.67 -10.84
N ASP A 73 11.72 1.60 -10.22
CA ASP A 73 10.72 1.71 -9.15
C ASP A 73 11.30 2.46 -7.93
N GLU A 74 12.59 2.27 -7.64
CA GLU A 74 13.30 2.99 -6.58
C GLU A 74 13.40 4.49 -6.87
N GLN A 75 13.60 4.87 -8.14
CA GLN A 75 13.59 6.28 -8.54
C GLN A 75 12.22 6.92 -8.33
N ILE A 76 11.14 6.19 -8.65
CA ILE A 76 9.77 6.65 -8.41
C ILE A 76 9.51 6.81 -6.91
N ILE A 77 9.87 5.82 -6.10
CA ILE A 77 9.74 5.88 -4.63
C ILE A 77 10.52 7.06 -4.06
N LYS A 78 11.78 7.23 -4.49
CA LYS A 78 12.63 8.35 -4.05
C LYS A 78 12.01 9.69 -4.43
N GLN A 79 11.50 9.83 -5.65
CA GLN A 79 10.85 11.05 -6.11
C GLN A 79 9.59 11.37 -5.30
N ILE A 80 8.78 10.37 -4.95
CA ILE A 80 7.61 10.58 -4.08
C ILE A 80 8.05 11.03 -2.68
N ASN A 81 9.08 10.40 -2.11
CA ASN A 81 9.56 10.74 -0.78
C ASN A 81 10.18 12.14 -0.69
N ASP A 82 11.11 12.44 -1.61
CA ASP A 82 11.95 13.64 -1.54
C ASP A 82 11.35 14.83 -2.32
N GLY A 83 10.50 14.55 -3.30
CA GLY A 83 10.00 15.56 -4.22
C GLY A 83 11.11 16.18 -5.06
N THR A 84 10.85 17.39 -5.54
CA THR A 84 11.83 18.23 -6.22
C THR A 84 11.57 19.67 -5.79
N PRO A 85 12.58 20.40 -5.27
CA PRO A 85 12.41 21.79 -4.83
C PRO A 85 11.69 22.62 -5.89
N GLU A 86 10.73 23.44 -5.44
CA GLU A 86 9.92 24.34 -6.27
C GLU A 86 8.98 23.65 -7.28
N LYS A 87 9.00 22.32 -7.40
CA LYS A 87 8.21 21.56 -8.39
C LYS A 87 7.26 20.54 -7.77
N MET A 88 7.78 19.68 -6.90
CA MET A 88 7.02 18.60 -6.28
C MET A 88 7.33 18.58 -4.79
N MET A 89 6.29 18.66 -3.96
CA MET A 89 6.45 18.55 -2.51
C MET A 89 6.92 17.14 -2.11
N PRO A 90 7.76 17.02 -1.06
CA PRO A 90 8.08 15.72 -0.49
C PRO A 90 6.85 15.09 0.19
N PHE A 91 6.68 13.78 0.05
CA PHE A 91 5.62 13.02 0.72
C PHE A 91 6.12 12.11 1.85
N LYS A 92 7.44 12.05 2.11
CA LYS A 92 8.01 11.18 3.15
C LYS A 92 7.41 11.36 4.57
N GLU A 93 6.89 12.56 4.87
CA GLU A 93 6.25 12.88 6.16
C GLU A 93 4.72 12.78 6.11
N LYS A 94 4.14 12.60 4.92
CA LYS A 94 2.69 12.57 4.69
C LYS A 94 2.16 11.17 4.39
N LEU A 95 3.00 10.32 3.82
CA LEU A 95 2.68 8.96 3.43
C LEU A 95 3.63 8.00 4.13
N THR A 96 3.10 6.86 4.55
CA THR A 96 3.90 5.76 5.07
C THR A 96 4.72 5.11 3.95
N PRO A 97 5.81 4.39 4.29
CA PRO A 97 6.62 3.69 3.29
C PRO A 97 5.80 2.71 2.43
N ASP A 98 4.78 2.07 3.02
CA ASP A 98 3.94 1.12 2.30
C ASP A 98 2.95 1.82 1.36
N GLU A 99 2.42 2.98 1.74
CA GLU A 99 1.60 3.82 0.85
C GLU A 99 2.40 4.34 -0.35
N VAL A 100 3.65 4.77 -0.12
CA VAL A 100 4.54 5.21 -1.21
C VAL A 100 4.84 4.06 -2.17
N LYS A 101 5.14 2.87 -1.65
CA LYS A 101 5.33 1.67 -2.49
C LYS A 101 4.06 1.31 -3.26
N ALA A 102 2.90 1.45 -2.65
CA ALA A 102 1.61 1.16 -3.28
C ALA A 102 1.30 2.12 -4.45
N LEU A 103 1.85 3.34 -4.46
CA LEU A 103 1.71 4.29 -5.58
C LEU A 103 2.52 3.90 -6.83
N VAL A 104 3.60 3.15 -6.70
CA VAL A 104 4.43 2.71 -7.84
C VAL A 104 3.61 1.98 -8.91
N PRO A 105 2.84 0.91 -8.60
CA PRO A 105 2.05 0.22 -9.60
C PRO A 105 0.97 1.12 -10.25
N VAL A 106 0.49 2.15 -9.55
CA VAL A 106 -0.42 3.15 -10.13
C VAL A 106 0.30 3.94 -11.22
N VAL A 107 1.49 4.48 -10.92
CA VAL A 107 2.32 5.20 -11.91
C VAL A 107 2.69 4.31 -13.10
N ARG A 108 3.04 3.05 -12.84
CA ARG A 108 3.36 2.07 -13.90
C ARG A 108 2.16 1.70 -14.76
N SER A 109 0.94 1.76 -14.22
CA SER A 109 -0.27 1.38 -14.96
C SER A 109 -0.53 2.28 -16.17
N PHE A 110 -0.10 3.55 -16.14
CA PHE A 110 -0.28 4.49 -17.24
C PHE A 110 0.58 4.19 -18.47
N GLY A 111 1.71 3.50 -18.27
CA GLY A 111 2.62 3.09 -19.35
C GLY A 111 2.25 1.77 -20.04
N LYS A 112 1.34 1.00 -19.45
CA LYS A 112 0.88 -0.29 -20.00
C LYS A 112 -0.33 -0.02 -20.91
N LYS A 113 -0.08 0.35 -22.16
CA LYS A 113 -1.08 0.36 -23.23
C LYS A 113 -0.73 -0.64 -24.32
#